data_AF-A0A967N4A2-F1
#
_entry.id   AF-A0A967N4A2-F1
#
_cell.length_a   1.000
_cell.length_b   1.000
_cell.length_c   1.000
_cell.angle_alpha   90.00
_cell.angle_beta   90.00
_cell.angle_gamma   90.00
#
_symmetry.space_group_name_H-M   'P 1'
#
loop_
_entity.id
_entity.type
_entity.pdbx_description
1 polymer ?
#
loop_
_entity_poly.entity_id
_entity_poly.type
_entity_poly.pdbx_seq_one_letter_code
_entity_poly.pdbx_strand_id
1 'polypeptide(L)' 'VETDDDGSIDLGDLRSKAVEHSDRLAAIMITYPSTHGVFEARIREVCEIVHEHGGLVYLDGANLNAQVG' A
#
# COMPACT_ATOMS: atom_id res chain seq x y z
N VAL A 1 3.97 5.65 -6.00
CA VAL A 1 2.60 5.25 -6.35
C VAL A 1 1.73 6.47 -6.13
N GLU A 2 0.87 6.79 -7.07
CA GLU A 2 -0.05 7.93 -6.99
C GLU A 2 -1.17 7.67 -5.98
N THR A 3 -1.92 8.71 -5.66
CA THR A 3 -3.07 8.66 -4.76
C THR A 3 -4.31 9.21 -5.47
N ASP A 4 -5.45 8.56 -5.29
CA ASP A 4 -6.75 9.04 -5.74
C ASP A 4 -7.11 10.37 -5.05
N ASP A 5 -8.10 11.10 -5.58
CA ASP A 5 -8.55 12.41 -5.05
C ASP A 5 -9.03 12.35 -3.58
N ASP A 6 -9.43 11.17 -3.11
CA ASP A 6 -9.85 10.93 -1.73
C ASP A 6 -8.67 10.60 -0.78
N GLY A 7 -7.45 10.62 -1.28
CA GLY A 7 -6.22 10.30 -0.55
C GLY A 7 -5.94 8.81 -0.41
N SER A 8 -6.73 7.95 -1.05
CA SER A 8 -6.49 6.50 -1.13
C SER A 8 -5.40 6.16 -2.15
N ILE A 9 -4.79 4.98 -2.04
CA ILE A 9 -3.79 4.51 -2.99
C ILE A 9 -4.46 4.21 -4.34
N ASP A 10 -3.92 4.78 -5.43
CA ASP A 10 -4.35 4.42 -6.78
C ASP A 10 -3.87 3.00 -7.13
N LEU A 11 -4.82 2.07 -7.19
CA LEU A 11 -4.55 0.67 -7.51
C LEU A 11 -4.12 0.44 -8.96
N GLY A 12 -4.56 1.29 -9.89
CA GLY A 12 -4.17 1.21 -11.30
C GLY A 12 -2.69 1.54 -11.47
N ASP A 13 -2.26 2.66 -10.90
CA ASP A 13 -0.85 3.06 -10.89
C ASP A 13 0.02 2.05 -10.12
N LEU A 14 -0.47 1.55 -8.98
CA LEU A 14 0.21 0.50 -8.22
C LEU A 14 0.44 -0.76 -9.05
N ARG A 15 -0.60 -1.28 -9.72
CA ARG A 15 -0.49 -2.47 -10.58
C ARG A 15 0.48 -2.23 -11.73
N SER A 16 0.41 -1.07 -12.38
CA SER A 16 1.32 -0.73 -13.48
C SER A 16 2.79 -0.76 -13.02
N LYS A 17 3.09 -0.14 -11.87
CA LYS A 17 4.44 -0.11 -11.30
C LYS A 17 4.90 -1.47 -10.78
N ALA A 18 3.99 -2.27 -10.22
CA ALA A 18 4.32 -3.62 -9.77
C ALA A 18 4.70 -4.53 -10.95
N VAL A 19 3.99 -4.42 -12.08
CA VAL A 19 4.36 -5.11 -13.33
C VAL A 19 5.70 -4.60 -13.88
N GLU A 20 5.88 -3.28 -13.97
CA GLU A 20 7.11 -2.66 -14.49
C GLU A 20 8.36 -3.09 -13.68
N HIS A 21 8.21 -3.24 -12.38
CA HIS A 21 9.31 -3.55 -11.48
C HIS A 21 9.32 -5.00 -10.98
N SER A 22 8.51 -5.90 -11.53
CA SER A 22 8.28 -7.24 -10.96
C SER A 22 9.56 -8.02 -10.63
N ASP A 23 10.57 -8.00 -11.50
CA ASP A 23 11.85 -8.72 -11.28
C ASP A 23 12.73 -8.10 -10.19
N ARG A 24 12.41 -6.87 -9.77
CA ARG A 24 13.20 -6.05 -8.84
C ARG A 24 12.37 -5.51 -7.68
N LEU A 25 11.10 -5.91 -7.57
CA LEU A 25 10.18 -5.39 -6.58
C LEU A 25 10.54 -5.99 -5.21
N ALA A 26 11.17 -5.17 -4.37
CA ALA A 26 11.59 -5.61 -3.03
C ALA A 26 10.46 -5.48 -2.00
N ALA A 27 9.87 -4.28 -1.90
CA ALA A 27 8.81 -4.01 -0.94
C ALA A 27 7.96 -2.78 -1.31
N ILE A 28 6.78 -2.70 -0.69
CA ILE A 28 6.02 -1.45 -0.52
C ILE A 28 6.07 -0.99 0.93
N MET A 29 6.12 0.31 1.18
CA MET A 29 5.92 0.90 2.51
C MET A 29 4.56 1.56 2.56
N ILE A 30 3.73 1.18 3.52
CA ILE A 30 2.38 1.70 3.69
C ILE A 30 2.22 2.22 5.11
N THR A 31 1.78 3.47 5.26
CA THR A 31 1.36 4.01 6.56
C THR A 31 -0.13 3.74 6.74
N TYR A 32 -0.51 3.01 7.80
CA TYR A 32 -1.90 2.66 8.07
C TYR A 32 -2.31 2.94 9.52
N PRO A 33 -3.48 3.57 9.79
CA PRO A 33 -4.30 4.32 8.84
C PRO A 33 -3.48 5.41 8.14
N SER A 34 -3.96 5.89 6.98
CA SER A 34 -3.19 6.80 6.12
C SER A 34 -2.77 8.07 6.87
N THR A 35 -1.85 8.86 6.29
CA THR A 35 -1.45 10.15 6.88
C THR A 35 -2.61 11.15 7.00
N HIS A 36 -3.73 10.91 6.31
CA HIS A 36 -4.99 11.64 6.43
C HIS A 36 -5.94 11.07 7.50
N GLY A 37 -5.54 10.02 8.23
CA GLY A 37 -6.33 9.39 9.29
C GLY A 37 -7.48 8.50 8.78
N VAL A 38 -7.47 8.13 7.50
CA VAL A 38 -8.51 7.31 6.88
C VAL A 38 -8.08 5.84 6.87
N PHE A 39 -9.02 4.94 7.22
CA PHE A 39 -8.82 3.50 7.06
C PHE A 39 -9.01 3.12 5.59
N GLU A 40 -7.91 2.81 4.93
CA GLU A 40 -7.84 2.32 3.55
C GLU A 40 -8.69 1.03 3.37
N ALA A 41 -9.86 1.14 2.73
CA ALA A 41 -10.75 0.00 2.51
C ALA A 41 -10.12 -1.12 1.66
N ARG A 42 -9.12 -0.76 0.83
CA ARG A 42 -8.48 -1.64 -0.17
C ARG A 42 -7.08 -2.10 0.24
N ILE A 43 -6.70 -1.96 1.52
CA ILE A 43 -5.35 -2.32 1.99
C ILE A 43 -4.95 -3.78 1.69
N ARG A 44 -5.92 -4.71 1.74
CA ARG A 44 -5.68 -6.12 1.39
C ARG A 44 -5.30 -6.29 -0.07
N GLU A 45 -5.97 -5.57 -0.96
CA GLU A 45 -5.73 -5.64 -2.39
C GLU A 45 -4.34 -5.06 -2.75
N VAL A 46 -3.91 -4.01 -2.04
CA VAL A 46 -2.53 -3.48 -2.14
C VAL A 46 -1.51 -4.56 -1.76
N CYS A 47 -1.73 -5.26 -0.64
CA CYS A 47 -0.84 -6.34 -0.22
C CYS A 47 -0.81 -7.49 -1.24
N GLU A 48 -1.97 -7.88 -1.76
CA GLU A 48 -2.10 -8.94 -2.76
C GLU A 48 -1.30 -8.61 -4.04
N ILE A 49 -1.47 -7.42 -4.60
CA ILE A 49 -0.72 -6.96 -5.79
C ILE A 49 0.79 -7.07 -5.55
N VAL A 50 1.28 -6.59 -4.41
CA VAL A 50 2.73 -6.60 -4.13
C VAL A 50 3.26 -8.02 -3.96
N HIS A 51 2.51 -8.90 -3.28
CA HIS A 51 2.89 -10.29 -3.09
C HIS A 51 2.84 -11.10 -4.40
N GLU A 52 1.89 -10.81 -5.31
CA GLU A 52 1.82 -11.43 -6.65
C GLU A 52 3.10 -11.20 -7.46
N HIS A 53 3.77 -10.06 -7.22
CA HIS A 53 5.02 -9.68 -7.87
C HIS A 53 6.27 -9.97 -7.00
N GLY A 54 6.15 -10.76 -5.94
CA GLY A 54 7.27 -11.22 -5.12
C GLY A 54 7.83 -10.20 -4.13
N GLY A 55 7.21 -9.03 -4.01
CA GLY A 55 7.59 -8.00 -3.04
C GLY A 55 7.02 -8.26 -1.64
N LEU A 56 7.59 -7.62 -0.63
CA LEU A 56 7.09 -7.64 0.75
C LEU A 56 6.32 -6.38 1.12
N VAL A 57 5.46 -6.45 2.12
CA VAL A 57 4.73 -5.28 2.64
C VAL A 57 5.33 -4.84 3.97
N TYR A 58 5.88 -3.63 4.00
CA TYR A 58 6.28 -2.95 5.22
C TYR A 58 5.16 -1.99 5.65
N LEU A 59 4.67 -2.15 6.87
CA LEU A 59 3.65 -1.28 7.43
C LEU A 59 4.30 -0.31 8.41
N ASP A 60 4.29 0.98 8.07
CA ASP A 60 4.75 2.05 8.94
C ASP A 60 3.72 2.24 10.07
N GLY A 61 4.17 1.92 11.29
CA GLY A 61 3.40 1.96 12.53
C GLY A 61 3.35 3.35 13.19
N ALA A 62 3.71 4.44 12.51
CA ALA A 62 3.56 5.78 13.07
C ALA A 62 2.11 6.06 13.56
N ASN A 63 1.11 5.46 12.91
CA ASN A 63 -0.31 5.57 13.26
C ASN A 63 -0.87 4.33 13.99
N LEU A 64 -0.01 3.46 14.55
CA LEU A 64 -0.42 2.19 15.15
C LEU A 64 -1.37 2.38 16.34
N ASN A 65 -1.33 3.52 17.03
CA ASN A 65 -2.24 3.82 18.15
C ASN A 65 -3.72 3.85 17.75
N ALA A 66 -4.03 4.03 16.46
CA ALA A 66 -5.40 3.90 15.92
C ALA A 66 -5.78 2.44 15.57
N GLN A 67 -4.82 1.52 15.60
CA GLN A 67 -5.02 0.09 15.41
C GLN A 67 -4.98 -0.70 16.72
N VAL A 68 -4.36 -0.15 17.77
CA VAL A 68 -4.35 -0.77 19.10
C VAL A 68 -5.76 -0.70 19.69
N GLY A 69 -6.34 -1.87 19.90
CA GLY A 69 -7.62 -2.12 20.58
C GLY A 69 -7.51 -3.34 21.47
#